data_AF-A0AAV3UXM4-F1
#
_entry.id   AF-A0AAV3UXM4-F1
#
_cell.length_a   1.000
_cell.length_b   1.000
_cell.length_c   1.000
_cell.angle_alpha   90.00
_cell.angle_beta   90.00
_cell.angle_gamma   90.00
#
_symmetry.space_group_name_H-M   'P 1'
#
loop_
_entity.id
_entity.type
_entity.pdbx_description
1 polymer ?
#
loop_
_entity_poly.entity_id
_entity_poly.type
_entity_poly.pdbx_seq_one_letter_code
_entity_poly.pdbx_strand_id
1 'polypeptide(L)'
;MQSAIYQGRVFHARHFPKKHAFNYDIFLMWLKLDEIQKVEQNVRFFSMSRWAPLRFKRQDYLGDNSEPLQDSVLKRMNELADSPNENPLCGDVYLLGQVRTFGLYFSPVNFYYLRQSDGSYSHMLAEVSNTPWNERHHYLVDLNHQQDSQKAFHVSPFNPLDMHYQWSVKQPNQKLNLTLKCVKDITHLDTGLNLTRVELNSKSLTRVLMSIPSMALRTVIGIYWQAIKLFIKRVPFYGHATQGKK
;
A
#
# COMPACT_ATOMS: atom_id res chain seq x y z
N MET A 1 -12.84 5.74 -18.20
CA MET A 1 -11.61 5.18 -17.58
C MET A 1 -11.92 5.00 -16.11
N GLN A 2 -11.63 3.82 -15.56
CA GLN A 2 -11.90 3.46 -14.17
C GLN A 2 -10.70 3.71 -13.25
N SER A 3 -9.52 3.97 -13.82
CA SER A 3 -8.37 4.48 -13.09
C SER A 3 -8.60 5.90 -12.53
N ALA A 4 -8.00 6.20 -11.38
CA ALA A 4 -8.20 7.41 -10.59
C ALA A 4 -6.96 7.75 -9.76
N ILE A 5 -7.02 8.88 -9.04
CA ILE A 5 -6.08 9.22 -7.97
C ILE A 5 -6.88 9.20 -6.67
N TYR A 6 -6.36 8.58 -5.62
CA TYR A 6 -6.87 8.80 -4.27
C TYR A 6 -5.93 9.74 -3.53
N GLN A 7 -6.46 10.82 -2.97
CA GLN A 7 -5.70 11.77 -2.17
C GLN A 7 -6.35 11.98 -0.80
N GLY A 8 -5.54 12.19 0.22
CA GLY A 8 -6.03 12.36 1.58
C GLY A 8 -4.91 12.19 2.57
N ARG A 9 -5.16 11.47 3.68
CA ARG A 9 -4.21 11.35 4.78
C ARG A 9 -3.88 9.90 5.11
N VAL A 10 -2.61 9.68 5.43
CA VAL A 10 -2.17 8.54 6.24
C VAL A 10 -2.10 9.00 7.68
N PHE A 11 -2.54 8.17 8.61
CA PHE A 11 -2.33 8.40 10.03
C PHE A 11 -1.66 7.19 10.68
N HIS A 12 -0.86 7.46 11.70
CA HIS A 12 -0.32 6.48 12.62
C HIS A 12 -0.57 6.96 14.04
N ALA A 13 -1.13 6.10 14.88
CA ALA A 13 -1.41 6.37 16.28
C ALA A 13 -0.93 5.18 17.11
N ARG A 14 0.26 5.31 17.69
CA ARG A 14 0.80 4.37 18.67
C ARG A 14 0.25 4.72 20.04
N HIS A 15 -0.32 3.73 20.72
CA HIS A 15 -0.88 3.87 22.07
C HIS A 15 0.07 3.32 23.13
N PHE A 16 0.83 2.27 22.81
CA PHE A 16 1.74 1.59 23.73
C PHE A 16 3.15 1.38 23.12
N PRO A 17 4.25 1.41 23.91
CA PRO A 17 4.31 1.77 25.34
C PRO A 17 4.22 3.27 25.61
N LYS A 18 4.42 4.10 24.58
CA LYS A 18 4.30 5.56 24.67
C LYS A 18 3.37 6.06 23.59
N LYS A 19 2.43 6.92 23.99
CA LYS A 19 1.53 7.59 23.05
C LYS A 19 2.32 8.44 22.06
N HIS A 20 2.08 8.17 20.78
CA HIS A 20 2.66 8.92 19.69
C HIS A 20 1.75 8.83 18.46
N ALA A 21 1.26 9.96 17.99
CA ALA A 21 0.45 10.00 16.79
C ALA A 21 0.96 11.07 15.82
N PHE A 22 0.82 10.79 14.53
CA PHE A 22 1.07 11.74 13.46
C PHE A 22 0.22 11.37 12.25
N ASN A 23 -0.03 12.36 11.40
CA ASN A 23 -0.64 12.15 10.09
C ASN A 23 0.10 13.01 9.07
N TYR A 24 0.01 12.62 7.81
CA TYR A 24 0.56 13.37 6.69
C TYR A 24 -0.29 13.16 5.46
N ASP A 25 -0.29 14.17 4.59
CA ASP A 25 -1.01 14.10 3.33
C ASP A 25 -0.29 13.15 2.36
N ILE A 26 -1.06 12.42 1.57
CA ILE A 26 -0.58 11.48 0.57
C ILE A 26 -1.51 11.50 -0.64
N PHE A 27 -0.97 11.11 -1.78
CA PHE A 27 -1.76 10.61 -2.91
C PHE A 27 -1.27 9.21 -3.29
N LEU A 28 -2.18 8.37 -3.75
CA LEU A 28 -1.93 7.04 -4.28
C LEU A 28 -2.63 6.94 -5.63
N MET A 29 -2.00 6.24 -6.57
CA MET A 29 -2.63 5.92 -7.85
C MET A 29 -3.60 4.76 -7.64
N TRP A 30 -4.82 4.90 -8.19
CA TRP A 30 -5.79 3.82 -8.34
C TRP A 30 -5.82 3.39 -9.79
N LEU A 31 -5.09 2.33 -10.13
CA LEU A 31 -4.93 1.89 -11.50
C LEU A 31 -5.67 0.57 -11.69
N LYS A 32 -6.66 0.56 -12.60
CA LYS A 32 -7.13 -0.71 -13.14
C LYS A 32 -6.01 -1.27 -14.01
N LEU A 33 -5.51 -2.46 -13.72
CA LEU A 33 -4.24 -2.93 -14.28
C LEU A 33 -4.29 -3.13 -15.80
N ASP A 34 -5.44 -3.51 -16.35
CA ASP A 34 -5.69 -3.61 -17.79
C ASP A 34 -5.85 -2.24 -18.49
N GLU A 35 -6.07 -1.14 -17.76
CA GLU A 35 -6.24 0.20 -18.31
C GLU A 35 -4.93 1.02 -18.37
N ILE A 36 -3.81 0.53 -17.85
CA ILE A 36 -2.59 1.36 -17.67
C ILE A 36 -2.10 1.94 -19.01
N GLN A 37 -2.15 1.16 -20.10
CA GLN A 37 -1.80 1.65 -21.43
C GLN A 37 -2.72 2.79 -21.89
N LYS A 38 -4.02 2.70 -21.59
CA LYS A 38 -5.01 3.75 -21.86
C LYS A 38 -4.73 5.00 -21.02
N VAL A 39 -4.29 4.84 -19.77
CA VAL A 39 -3.86 5.97 -18.92
C VAL A 39 -2.69 6.70 -19.58
N GLU A 40 -1.66 5.99 -20.05
CA GLU A 40 -0.51 6.60 -20.73
C GLU A 40 -0.89 7.36 -22.00
N GLN A 41 -1.86 6.87 -22.77
CA GLN A 41 -2.34 7.53 -23.99
C GLN A 41 -3.13 8.82 -23.70
N ASN A 42 -3.87 8.87 -22.59
CA ASN A 42 -4.84 9.94 -22.32
C ASN A 42 -4.37 10.96 -21.27
N VAL A 43 -3.37 10.63 -20.46
CA VAL A 43 -2.93 11.44 -19.32
C VAL A 43 -1.49 11.90 -19.50
N ARG A 44 -1.31 13.20 -19.74
CA ARG A 44 0.02 13.81 -19.81
C ARG A 44 0.74 13.65 -18.48
N PHE A 45 2.08 13.52 -18.54
CA PHE A 45 2.97 13.31 -17.39
C PHE A 45 2.86 11.94 -16.71
N PHE A 46 2.04 11.02 -17.23
CA PHE A 46 2.07 9.60 -16.90
C PHE A 46 2.74 8.81 -18.03
N SER A 47 3.54 7.78 -17.69
CA SER A 47 4.12 6.88 -18.70
C SER A 47 4.49 5.51 -18.13
N MET A 48 4.57 4.50 -19.00
CA MET A 48 5.11 3.18 -18.68
C MET A 48 6.58 3.03 -19.13
N SER A 49 6.90 3.57 -20.30
CA SER A 49 8.18 3.32 -20.98
C SER A 49 9.16 4.49 -20.86
N ARG A 50 8.75 5.67 -21.33
CA ARG A 50 9.56 6.90 -21.37
C ARG A 50 9.64 7.56 -19.99
N TRP A 51 10.59 8.47 -19.85
CA TRP A 51 10.64 9.32 -18.66
C TRP A 51 9.38 10.20 -18.59
N ALA A 52 8.79 10.26 -17.41
CA ALA A 52 7.67 11.14 -17.07
C ALA A 52 7.68 11.42 -15.55
N PRO A 53 7.09 12.55 -15.10
CA PRO A 53 6.96 12.85 -13.69
C PRO A 53 6.30 11.73 -12.88
N LEU A 54 5.26 11.09 -13.39
CA LEU A 54 4.70 9.87 -12.81
C LEU A 54 4.91 8.71 -13.78
N ARG A 55 5.53 7.64 -13.29
CA ARG A 55 5.90 6.51 -14.15
C ARG A 55 5.58 5.18 -13.49
N PHE A 56 4.71 4.42 -14.13
CA PHE A 56 4.45 3.04 -13.75
C PHE A 56 5.54 2.15 -14.34
N LYS A 57 6.33 1.48 -13.50
CA LYS A 57 7.38 0.56 -13.97
C LYS A 57 7.08 -0.84 -13.45
N ARG A 58 6.83 -1.78 -14.36
CA ARG A 58 6.42 -3.17 -14.04
C ARG A 58 7.32 -3.83 -12.97
N GLN A 59 8.63 -3.57 -13.04
CA GLN A 59 9.64 -4.10 -12.11
C GLN A 59 9.53 -3.64 -10.66
N ASP A 60 8.73 -2.62 -10.37
CA ASP A 60 8.58 -2.10 -9.01
C ASP A 60 7.56 -2.90 -8.19
N TYR A 61 6.78 -3.78 -8.84
CA TYR A 61 5.63 -4.49 -8.28
C TYR A 61 5.84 -6.00 -8.22
N LEU A 62 4.83 -6.73 -7.74
CA LEU A 62 4.86 -8.17 -7.49
C LEU A 62 5.14 -9.01 -8.75
N GLY A 63 5.85 -10.13 -8.58
CA GLY A 63 5.98 -11.20 -9.58
C GLY A 63 7.02 -10.95 -10.67
N ASP A 64 6.98 -11.78 -11.71
CA ASP A 64 7.92 -11.72 -12.84
C ASP A 64 7.61 -10.51 -13.74
N ASN A 65 8.65 -9.77 -14.11
CA ASN A 65 8.53 -8.57 -14.93
C ASN A 65 8.16 -8.83 -16.39
N SER A 66 8.31 -10.08 -16.84
CA SER A 66 7.91 -10.53 -18.17
C SER A 66 6.40 -10.82 -18.27
N GLU A 67 5.72 -10.97 -17.14
CA GLU A 67 4.27 -11.24 -17.08
C GLU A 67 3.47 -9.96 -16.75
N PRO A 68 2.21 -9.87 -17.22
CA PRO A 68 1.28 -8.83 -16.76
C PRO A 68 1.17 -8.84 -15.23
N LEU A 69 1.18 -7.65 -14.60
CA LEU A 69 1.09 -7.54 -13.15
C LEU A 69 -0.21 -8.15 -12.60
N GLN A 70 -1.30 -8.06 -13.36
CA GLN A 70 -2.58 -8.66 -13.00
C GLN A 70 -2.45 -10.17 -12.78
N ASP A 71 -1.76 -10.86 -13.67
CA ASP A 71 -1.60 -12.32 -13.61
C ASP A 71 -0.76 -12.72 -12.40
N SER A 72 0.36 -12.02 -12.16
CA SER A 72 1.17 -12.24 -10.97
C SER A 72 0.41 -11.99 -9.66
N VAL A 73 -0.48 -10.99 -9.62
CA VAL A 73 -1.31 -10.69 -8.46
C VAL A 73 -2.37 -11.78 -8.26
N LEU A 74 -3.09 -12.17 -9.30
CA LEU A 74 -4.12 -13.21 -9.23
C LEU A 74 -3.50 -14.55 -8.81
N LYS A 75 -2.34 -14.90 -9.38
CA LYS A 75 -1.59 -16.09 -8.96
C LYS A 75 -1.28 -16.05 -7.47
N ARG A 76 -0.74 -14.93 -6.97
CA ARG A 76 -0.40 -14.78 -5.55
C ARG A 76 -1.61 -14.78 -4.63
N MET A 77 -2.73 -14.19 -5.06
CA MET A 77 -3.99 -14.24 -4.32
C MET A 77 -4.49 -15.68 -4.21
N ASN A 78 -4.45 -16.44 -5.29
CA ASN A 78 -4.86 -17.85 -5.28
C ASN A 78 -3.97 -18.70 -4.38
N GLU A 79 -2.64 -18.55 -4.43
CA GLU A 79 -1.70 -19.25 -3.54
C GLU A 79 -1.97 -19.03 -2.04
N LEU A 80 -2.57 -17.89 -1.69
CA LEU A 80 -2.86 -17.50 -0.30
C LEU A 80 -4.32 -17.75 0.09
N ALA A 81 -5.19 -18.14 -0.84
CA ALA A 81 -6.58 -18.45 -0.55
C ALA A 81 -6.66 -19.84 0.12
N ASP A 82 -7.73 -20.06 0.90
CA ASP A 82 -7.92 -21.34 1.63
C ASP A 82 -8.14 -22.54 0.70
N SER A 83 -8.76 -22.32 -0.48
CA SER A 83 -9.08 -23.36 -1.47
C SER A 83 -8.62 -22.97 -2.90
N PRO A 84 -7.31 -22.91 -3.19
CA PRO A 84 -6.76 -22.40 -4.46
C PRO A 84 -7.25 -23.14 -5.70
N ASN A 85 -7.52 -24.45 -5.57
CA ASN A 85 -7.81 -25.32 -6.70
C ASN A 85 -9.31 -25.55 -6.93
N GLU A 86 -10.16 -25.21 -5.95
CA GLU A 86 -11.59 -25.48 -6.02
C GLU A 86 -12.37 -24.27 -6.55
N ASN A 87 -12.02 -23.07 -6.07
CA ASN A 87 -12.67 -21.81 -6.44
C ASN A 87 -11.62 -20.73 -6.68
N PRO A 88 -10.94 -20.73 -7.84
CA PRO A 88 -9.88 -19.77 -8.10
C PRO A 88 -10.43 -18.34 -8.15
N LEU A 89 -9.78 -17.45 -7.41
CA LEU A 89 -10.01 -16.03 -7.43
C LEU A 89 -9.70 -15.48 -8.82
N CYS A 90 -10.72 -14.90 -9.46
CA CYS A 90 -10.64 -14.25 -10.75
C CYS A 90 -11.41 -12.90 -10.76
N GLY A 91 -11.12 -12.06 -11.74
CA GLY A 91 -11.74 -10.74 -11.89
C GLY A 91 -10.73 -9.64 -12.28
N ASP A 92 -11.19 -8.39 -12.19
CA ASP A 92 -10.37 -7.22 -12.49
C ASP A 92 -9.52 -6.83 -11.29
N VAL A 93 -8.23 -6.57 -11.50
CA VAL A 93 -7.33 -6.14 -10.42
C VAL A 93 -7.07 -4.64 -10.49
N TYR A 94 -7.17 -3.99 -9.34
CA TYR A 94 -6.86 -2.58 -9.17
C TYR A 94 -5.70 -2.40 -8.19
N LEU A 95 -4.67 -1.68 -8.61
CA LEU A 95 -3.59 -1.24 -7.73
C LEU A 95 -3.99 0.08 -7.06
N LEU A 96 -3.92 0.11 -5.73
CA LEU A 96 -3.78 1.31 -4.91
C LEU A 96 -2.34 1.38 -4.40
N GLY A 97 -1.52 2.25 -5.00
CA GLY A 97 -0.11 2.32 -4.62
C GLY A 97 0.62 3.54 -5.20
N GLN A 98 1.89 3.66 -4.82
CA GLN A 98 2.78 4.65 -5.41
C GLN A 98 3.28 4.18 -6.78
N VAL A 99 3.49 5.15 -7.67
CA VAL A 99 4.27 4.97 -8.90
C VAL A 99 5.55 5.79 -8.78
N ARG A 100 6.53 5.58 -9.67
CA ARG A 100 7.74 6.40 -9.65
C ARG A 100 7.37 7.87 -9.80
N THR A 101 7.88 8.70 -8.90
CA THR A 101 7.68 10.14 -8.91
C THR A 101 9.03 10.81 -9.18
N PHE A 102 9.14 11.50 -10.31
CA PHE A 102 10.39 12.07 -10.83
C PHE A 102 11.56 11.07 -10.85
N GLY A 103 11.26 9.79 -11.16
CA GLY A 103 12.24 8.71 -11.23
C GLY A 103 12.51 7.97 -9.92
N LEU A 104 12.06 8.50 -8.77
CA LEU A 104 12.21 7.87 -7.46
C LEU A 104 11.02 6.96 -7.16
N TYR A 105 11.28 5.76 -6.64
CA TYR A 105 10.26 4.83 -6.16
C TYR A 105 10.39 4.64 -4.65
N PHE A 106 9.29 4.80 -3.93
CA PHE A 106 9.19 4.42 -2.52
C PHE A 106 7.74 4.02 -2.23
N SER A 107 7.53 2.74 -1.94
CA SER A 107 6.21 2.21 -1.58
C SER A 107 6.36 1.25 -0.39
N PRO A 108 6.03 1.68 0.85
CA PRO A 108 6.08 0.79 2.00
C PRO A 108 5.00 -0.29 1.92
N VAL A 109 3.91 -0.01 1.21
CA VAL A 109 2.82 -0.96 0.97
C VAL A 109 2.12 -0.65 -0.36
N ASN A 110 1.83 -1.70 -1.12
CA ASN A 110 0.93 -1.69 -2.28
C ASN A 110 -0.31 -2.51 -1.95
N PHE A 111 -1.50 -2.03 -2.30
CA PHE A 111 -2.74 -2.80 -2.15
C PHE A 111 -3.30 -3.14 -3.52
N TYR A 112 -3.68 -4.40 -3.71
CA TYR A 112 -4.33 -4.87 -4.93
C TYR A 112 -5.75 -5.33 -4.59
N TYR A 113 -6.74 -4.68 -5.16
CA TYR A 113 -8.15 -5.00 -4.95
C TYR A 113 -8.68 -5.85 -6.11
N LEU A 114 -9.33 -6.96 -5.77
CA LEU A 114 -9.97 -7.85 -6.73
C LEU A 114 -11.45 -7.49 -6.86
N ARG A 115 -11.84 -6.99 -8.04
CA ARG A 115 -13.22 -6.62 -8.35
C ARG A 115 -13.93 -7.75 -9.09
N GLN A 116 -15.13 -8.07 -8.63
CA GLN A 116 -16.02 -9.07 -9.22
C GLN A 116 -16.90 -8.43 -10.31
N SER A 117 -17.58 -9.29 -11.08
CA SER A 117 -18.46 -8.89 -12.19
C SER A 117 -19.67 -8.06 -11.74
N ASP A 118 -20.15 -8.26 -10.52
CA ASP A 118 -21.20 -7.45 -9.88
C ASP A 118 -20.72 -6.05 -9.46
N GLY A 119 -19.41 -5.79 -9.62
CA GLY A 119 -18.76 -4.52 -9.31
C GLY A 119 -18.28 -4.37 -7.87
N SER A 120 -18.57 -5.33 -6.99
CA SER A 120 -18.04 -5.39 -5.62
C SER A 120 -16.58 -5.82 -5.59
N TYR A 121 -15.87 -5.54 -4.50
CA TYR A 121 -14.51 -6.04 -4.29
C TYR A 121 -14.54 -7.21 -3.31
N SER A 122 -14.08 -8.38 -3.74
CA SER A 122 -14.10 -9.58 -2.91
C SER A 122 -12.86 -9.67 -2.02
N HIS A 123 -11.69 -9.32 -2.54
CA HIS A 123 -10.42 -9.47 -1.83
C HIS A 123 -9.51 -8.25 -1.98
N MET A 124 -8.63 -8.08 -1.01
CA MET A 124 -7.50 -7.16 -1.08
C MET A 124 -6.20 -7.91 -0.74
N LEU A 125 -5.21 -7.84 -1.62
CA LEU A 125 -3.84 -8.29 -1.34
C LEU A 125 -2.99 -7.09 -0.91
N ALA A 126 -2.47 -7.10 0.31
CA ALA A 126 -1.52 -6.11 0.80
C ALA A 126 -0.09 -6.64 0.63
N GLU A 127 0.67 -6.06 -0.31
CA GLU A 127 2.11 -6.28 -0.45
C GLU A 127 2.86 -5.27 0.40
N VAL A 128 3.49 -5.72 1.47
CA VAL A 128 4.24 -4.89 2.40
C VAL A 128 5.74 -5.10 2.19
N SER A 129 6.50 -4.02 2.09
CA SER A 129 7.96 -4.07 1.89
C SER A 129 8.70 -3.52 3.11
N ASN A 130 9.78 -4.17 3.53
CA ASN A 130 10.66 -3.60 4.56
C ASN A 130 11.74 -2.72 3.93
N THR A 131 12.06 -1.61 4.60
CA THR A 131 13.17 -0.72 4.19
C THR A 131 14.23 -0.78 5.29
N PRO A 132 15.54 -0.93 4.97
CA PRO A 132 16.16 -0.97 3.64
C PRO A 132 16.30 -2.36 2.99
N TRP A 133 15.89 -3.45 3.64
CA TRP A 133 16.18 -4.82 3.19
C TRP A 133 15.39 -5.28 1.94
N ASN A 134 14.33 -4.54 1.56
CA ASN A 134 13.53 -4.76 0.35
C ASN A 134 12.93 -6.18 0.23
N GLU A 135 12.76 -6.85 1.37
CA GLU A 135 11.96 -8.06 1.46
C GLU A 135 10.48 -7.68 1.39
N ARG A 136 9.67 -8.60 0.86
CA ARG A 136 8.23 -8.39 0.68
C ARG A 136 7.45 -9.50 1.35
N HIS A 137 6.31 -9.14 1.89
CA HIS A 137 5.33 -10.07 2.43
C HIS A 137 3.94 -9.71 1.94
N HIS A 138 3.06 -10.71 1.85
CA HIS A 138 1.73 -10.57 1.27
C HIS A 138 0.68 -11.04 2.26
N TYR A 139 -0.30 -10.18 2.54
CA TYR A 139 -1.50 -10.54 3.30
C TYR A 139 -2.70 -10.53 2.35
N LEU A 140 -3.44 -11.63 2.29
CA LEU A 140 -4.71 -11.68 1.60
C LEU A 140 -5.83 -11.39 2.61
N VAL A 141 -6.74 -10.49 2.25
CA VAL A 141 -7.87 -10.08 3.09
C VAL A 141 -9.16 -10.30 2.30
N ASP A 142 -10.01 -11.21 2.76
CA ASP A 142 -11.41 -11.31 2.31
C ASP A 142 -12.17 -10.08 2.83
N LEU A 143 -12.73 -9.30 1.92
CA LEU A 143 -13.44 -8.06 2.25
C LEU A 143 -14.87 -8.31 2.77
N ASN A 144 -15.44 -9.48 2.49
CA ASN A 144 -16.72 -9.91 3.03
C ASN A 144 -16.57 -10.42 4.47
N HIS A 145 -15.47 -11.12 4.75
CA HIS A 145 -15.15 -11.68 6.07
C HIS A 145 -13.72 -11.35 6.49
N GLN A 146 -13.53 -10.15 7.03
CA GLN A 146 -12.21 -9.66 7.43
C GLN A 146 -11.74 -10.34 8.72
N GLN A 147 -10.90 -11.35 8.56
CA GLN A 147 -10.28 -12.07 9.67
C GLN A 147 -8.97 -11.41 10.13
N ASP A 148 -8.62 -11.65 11.38
CA ASP A 148 -7.34 -11.23 11.94
C ASP A 148 -6.20 -12.04 11.30
N SER A 149 -5.08 -11.38 10.98
CA SER A 149 -3.89 -12.03 10.44
C SER A 149 -2.75 -12.01 11.45
N GLN A 150 -1.95 -13.08 11.54
CA GLN A 150 -0.72 -13.02 12.34
C GLN A 150 0.28 -12.04 11.70
N LYS A 151 0.93 -11.21 12.53
CA LYS A 151 1.98 -10.30 12.08
C LYS A 151 3.26 -11.08 11.79
N ALA A 152 3.35 -11.63 10.59
CA ALA A 152 4.50 -12.40 10.14
C ALA A 152 5.70 -11.57 9.63
N PHE A 153 5.59 -10.24 9.54
CA PHE A 153 6.61 -9.40 8.90
C PHE A 153 7.03 -8.15 9.69
N HIS A 154 8.33 -7.86 9.71
CA HIS A 154 8.91 -6.67 10.34
C HIS A 154 8.84 -5.47 9.40
N VAL A 155 7.69 -4.79 9.41
CA VAL A 155 7.50 -3.53 8.67
C VAL A 155 8.11 -2.33 9.41
N SER A 156 8.33 -2.47 10.73
CA SER A 156 8.92 -1.44 11.58
C SER A 156 9.80 -2.07 12.66
N PRO A 157 11.02 -1.52 12.90
CA PRO A 157 11.89 -1.97 13.99
C PRO A 157 11.35 -1.62 15.38
N PHE A 158 10.24 -0.87 15.44
CA PHE A 158 9.61 -0.44 16.69
C PHE A 158 8.32 -1.23 16.99
N ASN A 159 8.00 -2.29 16.25
CA ASN A 159 6.83 -3.13 16.53
C ASN A 159 7.21 -4.62 16.59
N PRO A 160 6.95 -5.32 17.72
CA PRO A 160 7.18 -6.75 17.86
C PRO A 160 6.50 -7.57 16.75
N LEU A 161 7.01 -8.76 16.45
CA LEU A 161 6.33 -9.72 15.56
C LEU A 161 5.15 -10.42 16.24
N ASP A 162 5.22 -10.59 17.56
CA ASP A 162 4.18 -11.26 18.35
C ASP A 162 2.95 -10.36 18.53
N MET A 163 2.20 -10.17 17.45
CA MET A 163 0.97 -9.37 17.35
C MET A 163 0.06 -9.91 16.25
N HIS A 164 -1.21 -9.52 16.31
CA HIS A 164 -2.22 -9.74 15.29
C HIS A 164 -2.56 -8.43 14.58
N TYR A 165 -2.82 -8.54 13.29
CA TYR A 165 -3.35 -7.48 12.44
C TYR A 165 -4.86 -7.60 12.36
N GLN A 166 -5.57 -6.58 12.82
CA GLN A 166 -7.01 -6.46 12.63
C GLN A 166 -7.28 -5.48 11.49
N TRP A 167 -7.82 -5.99 10.40
CA TRP A 167 -8.12 -5.21 9.22
C TRP A 167 -9.52 -4.60 9.32
N SER A 168 -9.65 -3.35 8.87
CA SER A 168 -10.93 -2.71 8.63
C SER A 168 -10.87 -1.95 7.32
N VAL A 169 -11.29 -2.62 6.26
CA VAL A 169 -11.26 -2.14 4.88
C VAL A 169 -12.69 -1.97 4.40
N LYS A 170 -13.07 -0.75 4.02
CA LYS A 170 -14.38 -0.50 3.42
C LYS A 170 -14.32 -0.70 1.91
N GLN A 171 -15.45 -1.07 1.31
CA GLN A 171 -15.60 -1.13 -0.15
C GLN A 171 -15.20 0.23 -0.78
N PRO A 172 -14.18 0.27 -1.65
CA PRO A 172 -13.67 1.52 -2.18
C PRO A 172 -14.62 2.14 -3.20
N ASN A 173 -14.92 3.44 -3.05
CA ASN A 173 -15.79 4.18 -3.95
C ASN A 173 -15.32 5.65 -4.15
N GLN A 174 -16.15 6.65 -3.85
CA GLN A 174 -15.69 8.04 -3.73
C GLN A 174 -14.75 8.24 -2.53
N LYS A 175 -14.85 7.41 -1.50
CA LYS A 175 -13.91 7.38 -0.37
C LYS A 175 -13.25 6.02 -0.26
N LEU A 176 -12.02 6.01 0.20
CA LEU A 176 -11.29 4.80 0.56
C LEU A 176 -10.85 4.93 2.01
N ASN A 177 -11.33 4.00 2.84
CA ASN A 177 -11.00 3.92 4.25
C ASN A 177 -10.41 2.54 4.52
N LEU A 178 -9.16 2.53 4.97
CA LEU A 178 -8.44 1.34 5.38
C LEU A 178 -7.85 1.64 6.75
N THR A 179 -8.13 0.80 7.74
CA THR A 179 -7.50 0.84 9.05
C THR A 179 -6.90 -0.52 9.35
N LEU A 180 -5.70 -0.52 9.91
CA LEU A 180 -4.97 -1.67 10.36
C LEU A 180 -4.60 -1.44 11.82
N LYS A 181 -5.09 -2.30 12.70
CA LYS A 181 -4.70 -2.31 14.11
C LYS A 181 -3.66 -3.39 14.35
N CYS A 182 -2.63 -3.08 15.12
CA CYS A 182 -1.70 -4.05 15.67
C CYS A 182 -2.09 -4.33 17.12
N VAL A 183 -2.54 -5.55 17.39
CA VAL A 183 -3.09 -5.95 18.69
C VAL A 183 -2.25 -7.11 19.25
N LYS A 184 -1.93 -7.04 20.54
CA LYS A 184 -1.43 -8.19 21.29
C LYS A 184 -2.47 -8.57 22.33
N ASP A 185 -2.38 -7.97 23.52
CA ASP A 185 -3.42 -8.01 24.55
C ASP A 185 -4.30 -6.75 24.50
N ILE A 186 -3.68 -5.64 24.12
CA ILE A 186 -4.31 -4.34 23.88
C ILE A 186 -3.94 -3.86 22.47
N THR A 187 -4.56 -2.78 22.01
CA THR A 187 -4.16 -2.12 20.76
C THR A 187 -2.86 -1.33 20.97
N HIS A 188 -1.80 -1.70 20.26
CA HIS A 188 -0.50 -1.02 20.33
C HIS A 188 -0.39 0.11 19.31
N LEU A 189 -0.93 -0.10 18.12
CA LEU A 189 -0.82 0.81 16.98
C LEU A 189 -2.08 0.74 16.14
N ASP A 190 -2.65 1.90 15.83
CA ASP A 190 -3.61 2.09 14.75
C ASP A 190 -2.91 2.81 13.60
N THR A 191 -3.09 2.32 12.38
CA THR A 191 -2.64 3.02 11.17
C THR A 191 -3.70 2.93 10.12
N GLY A 192 -3.79 3.92 9.24
CA GLY A 192 -4.79 3.86 8.20
C GLY A 192 -4.71 4.95 7.15
N LEU A 193 -5.57 4.78 6.16
CA LEU A 193 -5.77 5.65 5.02
C LEU A 193 -7.20 6.20 5.07
N ASN A 194 -7.33 7.51 4.93
CA ASN A 194 -8.60 8.17 4.66
C ASN A 194 -8.42 9.03 3.42
N LEU A 195 -8.87 8.51 2.28
CA LEU A 195 -8.63 9.08 0.96
C LEU A 195 -9.94 9.36 0.23
N THR A 196 -9.92 10.37 -0.62
CA THR A 196 -11.01 10.72 -1.51
C THR A 196 -10.57 10.52 -2.95
N ARG A 197 -11.46 9.94 -3.75
CA ARG A 197 -11.25 9.68 -5.17
C ARG A 197 -11.28 10.98 -5.96
N VAL A 198 -10.32 11.11 -6.86
CA VAL A 198 -10.19 12.19 -7.82
C VAL A 198 -10.04 11.55 -9.19
N GLU A 199 -10.78 12.07 -10.17
CA GLU A 199 -10.67 11.61 -11.55
C GLU A 199 -9.23 11.72 -12.04
N LEU A 200 -8.74 10.69 -12.73
CA LEU A 200 -7.41 10.70 -13.31
C LEU A 200 -7.46 11.34 -14.71
N ASN A 201 -6.98 12.57 -14.81
CA ASN A 201 -6.80 13.28 -16.07
C ASN A 201 -5.59 14.22 -15.96
N SER A 202 -5.16 14.82 -17.08
CA SER A 202 -3.97 15.66 -17.11
C SER A 202 -4.04 16.84 -16.13
N LYS A 203 -5.23 17.40 -15.88
CA LYS A 203 -5.42 18.54 -14.96
C LYS A 203 -5.26 18.12 -13.51
N SER A 204 -5.92 17.03 -13.10
CA SER A 204 -5.80 16.52 -11.73
C SER A 204 -4.40 16.02 -11.42
N LEU A 205 -3.75 15.34 -12.37
CA LEU A 205 -2.38 14.88 -12.22
C LEU A 205 -1.41 16.05 -12.01
N THR A 206 -1.53 17.12 -12.81
CA THR A 206 -0.70 18.32 -12.67
C THR A 206 -0.90 18.99 -11.30
N ARG A 207 -2.14 19.05 -10.80
CA ARG A 207 -2.45 19.56 -9.46
C ARG A 207 -1.73 18.78 -8.37
N VAL A 208 -1.77 17.45 -8.47
CA VAL A 208 -1.06 16.57 -7.54
C VAL A 208 0.44 16.81 -7.63
N LEU A 209 1.02 16.81 -8.83
CA LEU A 209 2.45 17.07 -9.04
C LEU A 209 2.92 18.39 -8.41
N MET A 210 2.12 19.46 -8.50
CA MET A 210 2.46 20.75 -7.88
C MET A 210 2.46 20.71 -6.34
N SER A 211 1.75 19.77 -5.72
CA SER A 211 1.78 19.56 -4.26
C SER A 211 2.99 18.73 -3.78
N ILE A 212 3.63 17.97 -4.69
CA ILE A 212 4.70 17.01 -4.36
C ILE A 212 5.97 17.66 -3.79
N PRO A 213 6.52 18.77 -4.33
CA PRO A 213 7.74 19.38 -3.78
C PRO A 213 7.58 19.73 -2.29
N SER A 214 6.36 20.14 -1.90
CA SER A 214 6.04 20.41 -0.50
C SER A 214 5.84 19.13 0.33
N MET A 215 5.27 18.05 -0.25
CA MET A 215 5.05 16.79 0.44
C MET A 215 6.32 15.94 0.60
N ALA A 216 7.10 15.70 -0.45
CA ALA A 216 8.25 14.78 -0.39
C ALA A 216 9.33 15.27 0.59
N LEU A 217 9.62 16.57 0.57
CA LEU A 217 10.57 17.18 1.50
C LEU A 217 10.05 17.13 2.95
N ARG A 218 8.76 17.44 3.18
CA ARG A 218 8.14 17.37 4.51
C ARG A 218 8.00 15.95 5.03
N THR A 219 7.73 14.97 4.17
CA THR A 219 7.56 13.56 4.54
C THR A 219 8.89 12.93 4.90
N VAL A 220 9.95 13.12 4.11
CA VAL A 220 11.29 12.62 4.46
C VAL A 220 11.77 13.26 5.76
N ILE A 221 11.75 14.60 5.84
CA ILE A 221 12.11 15.31 7.09
C ILE A 221 11.23 14.84 8.25
N GLY A 222 9.93 14.67 8.02
CA GLY A 222 8.97 14.20 9.01
C GLY A 222 9.27 12.80 9.51
N ILE A 223 9.54 11.83 8.62
CA ILE A 223 9.87 10.45 8.98
C ILE A 223 11.17 10.41 9.79
N TYR A 224 12.23 11.09 9.33
CA TYR A 224 13.48 11.15 10.08
C TYR A 224 13.32 11.89 11.42
N TRP A 225 12.53 12.96 11.46
CA TRP A 225 12.23 13.69 12.69
C TRP A 225 11.42 12.88 13.69
N GLN A 226 10.47 12.06 13.22
CA GLN A 226 9.74 11.13 14.08
C GLN A 226 10.63 9.99 14.57
N ALA A 227 11.50 9.45 13.72
CA ALA A 227 12.49 8.45 14.14
C ALA A 227 13.42 9.02 15.23
N ILE A 228 13.89 10.27 15.08
CA ILE A 228 14.67 10.99 16.10
C ILE A 228 13.86 11.19 17.38
N LYS A 229 12.58 11.60 17.30
CA LYS A 229 11.72 11.74 18.48
C LYS A 229 11.49 10.41 19.21
N LEU A 230 11.32 9.31 18.49
CA LEU A 230 11.19 7.97 19.08
C LEU A 230 12.49 7.53 19.76
N PHE A 231 13.64 7.85 19.14
CA PHE A 231 14.96 7.61 19.70
C PHE A 231 15.20 8.43 20.98
N ILE A 232 14.91 9.72 20.97
CA ILE A 232 14.96 10.60 22.17
C ILE A 232 14.00 10.10 23.25
N LYS A 233 12.83 9.57 22.87
CA LYS A 233 11.87 8.95 23.79
C LYS A 233 12.27 7.55 24.28
N ARG A 234 13.44 7.02 23.89
CA ARG A 234 13.96 5.69 24.28
C ARG A 234 12.97 4.56 23.99
N VAL A 235 12.28 4.60 22.84
CA VAL A 235 11.45 3.48 22.40
C VAL A 235 12.39 2.31 22.05
N PRO A 236 12.15 1.09 22.56
CA PRO A 236 13.01 -0.07 22.29
C PRO A 236 13.15 -0.31 20.79
N PHE A 237 14.40 -0.41 20.34
CA PHE A 237 14.75 -0.76 18.97
C PHE A 237 14.91 -2.28 18.89
N TYR A 238 14.02 -2.93 18.16
CA TYR A 238 14.17 -4.35 17.85
C TYR A 238 14.95 -4.43 16.53
N GLY A 239 16.25 -4.65 16.65
CA GLY A 239 17.12 -4.89 15.50
C GLY A 239 16.67 -6.14 14.73
N HIS A 240 16.90 -6.15 13.43
CA HIS A 240 16.59 -7.32 12.60
C HIS A 240 17.44 -8.51 13.08
N ALA A 241 16.78 -9.52 13.66
CA ALA A 241 17.39 -10.83 13.77
C ALA A 241 17.40 -11.43 12.37
N THR A 242 18.59 -11.58 11.77
CA THR A 242 18.78 -12.50 10.64
C THR A 242 18.30 -13.87 11.11
N GLN A 243 17.11 -14.29 10.67
CA GLN A 243 16.75 -15.70 10.78
C GLN A 243 17.75 -16.45 9.90
N GLY A 244 18.65 -17.18 10.57
CA GLY A 244 19.60 -18.04 9.89
C GLY A 244 18.85 -19.00 8.99
N LYS A 245 19.30 -19.09 7.74
CA LYS A 245 18.94 -20.16 6.82
C LYS A 245 19.01 -21.50 7.55
N LYS A 246 17.90 -22.21 7.62
CA LYS A 246 17.87 -23.67 7.66
C LYS A 246 17.03 -24.13 6.48
#